data_AF-A0A7Y5MWG5-F1
#
_entry.id   AF-A0A7Y5MWG5-F1
#
_cell.length_a   1.000
_cell.length_b   1.000
_cell.length_c   1.000
_cell.angle_alpha   90.00
_cell.angle_beta   90.00
_cell.angle_gamma   90.00
#
_symmetry.space_group_name_H-M   'P 1'
#
loop_
_entity.id
_entity.type
_entity.pdbx_description
1 polymer ?
#
loop_
_entity_poly.entity_id
_entity_poly.type
_entity_poly.pdbx_seq_one_letter_code
_entity_poly.pdbx_strand_id
1 'polypeptide(L)'
;MNKKQYRYPGATPFTTGQQHIFFGRRQDTEDLCRLIRREALVVLYGKSGLGKSSLLNAGIVPAFLEEGSYTPIVIRFGAWTEGKTDTPLSLTKAALTEAFQTDTFLAALLPGEDSLWYHAKKRQLNG
;
A
#
# COMPACT_ATOMS: atom_id res chain seq x y z
N MET A 1 19.84 -7.78 -16.95
CA MET A 1 20.64 -6.54 -16.88
C MET A 1 20.70 -6.09 -15.43
N ASN A 2 21.90 -5.94 -14.86
CA ASN A 2 22.08 -5.55 -13.46
C ASN A 2 21.79 -4.05 -13.30
N LYS A 3 20.72 -3.68 -12.59
CA LYS A 3 20.26 -2.29 -12.49
C LYS A 3 21.17 -1.55 -11.50
N LYS A 4 21.96 -0.57 -11.96
CA LYS A 4 22.81 0.26 -11.07
C LYS A 4 21.93 0.86 -9.97
N GLN A 5 22.24 0.54 -8.72
CA GLN A 5 21.52 1.05 -7.55
C GLN A 5 22.23 2.30 -7.04
N TYR A 6 21.59 3.45 -7.21
CA TYR A 6 22.11 4.74 -6.72
C TYR A 6 21.74 4.93 -5.24
N ARG A 7 22.61 5.58 -4.46
CA ARG A 7 22.39 5.87 -3.03
C ARG A 7 21.12 6.69 -2.78
N TYR A 8 20.72 7.53 -3.73
CA TYR A 8 19.49 8.32 -3.67
C TYR A 8 18.70 8.17 -4.98
N PRO A 9 17.37 7.98 -4.93
CA PRO A 9 16.51 7.82 -6.10
C PRO A 9 16.17 9.15 -6.82
N GLY A 10 16.82 10.25 -6.44
CA GLY A 10 16.55 11.58 -6.99
C GLY A 10 15.13 12.06 -6.67
N ALA A 11 14.41 12.56 -7.67
CA ALA A 11 13.04 13.06 -7.52
C ALA A 11 11.98 11.95 -7.34
N THR A 12 12.35 10.69 -7.56
CA THR A 12 11.41 9.57 -7.39
C THR A 12 11.29 9.17 -5.92
N PRO A 13 10.09 8.83 -5.43
CA PRO A 13 9.93 8.34 -4.07
C PRO A 13 10.73 7.05 -3.85
N PHE A 14 11.26 6.87 -2.63
CA PHE A 14 11.85 5.59 -2.23
C PHE A 14 10.79 4.49 -2.29
N THR A 15 11.19 3.30 -2.71
CA THR A 15 10.36 2.09 -2.70
C THR A 15 10.60 1.27 -1.43
N THR A 16 9.72 0.32 -1.14
CA THR A 16 9.88 -0.62 -0.01
C THR A 16 11.20 -1.36 -0.04
N GLY A 17 11.65 -1.82 -1.21
CA GLY A 17 12.95 -2.48 -1.35
C GLY A 17 14.17 -1.58 -1.10
N GLN A 18 13.97 -0.26 -1.03
CA GLN A 18 15.01 0.73 -0.74
C GLN A 18 15.04 1.17 0.72
N GLN A 19 14.35 0.47 1.64
CA GLN A 19 14.33 0.81 3.06
C GLN A 19 15.73 0.93 3.70
N HIS A 20 16.67 0.08 3.28
CA HIS A 20 18.04 0.03 3.79
C HIS A 20 18.87 1.30 3.49
N ILE A 21 18.40 2.16 2.58
CA ILE A 21 19.01 3.47 2.27
C ILE A 21 18.13 4.66 2.64
N PHE A 22 16.99 4.43 3.32
CA PHE A 22 16.07 5.48 3.76
C PHE A 22 16.41 5.93 5.18
N PHE A 23 17.01 7.11 5.32
CA PHE A 23 17.50 7.64 6.61
C PHE A 23 16.85 8.98 6.99
N GLY A 24 16.98 9.38 8.26
CA GLY A 24 16.55 10.70 8.76
C GLY A 24 15.06 10.85 9.09
N ARG A 25 14.26 9.80 8.89
CA ARG A 25 12.80 9.78 9.09
C ARG A 25 12.32 8.74 10.10
N ARG A 26 13.22 8.23 10.95
CA ARG A 26 12.89 7.17 11.92
C ARG A 26 11.77 7.59 12.89
N GLN A 27 11.89 8.77 13.50
CA GLN A 27 10.90 9.29 14.43
C GLN A 27 9.52 9.44 13.75
N ASP A 28 9.49 10.02 12.54
CA ASP A 28 8.25 10.18 11.77
C ASP A 28 7.59 8.81 11.46
N THR A 29 8.39 7.80 11.12
CA THR A 29 7.91 6.42 10.91
C THR A 29 7.29 5.87 12.19
N GLU A 30 7.98 5.97 13.32
CA GLU A 30 7.51 5.45 14.61
C GLU A 30 6.22 6.12 15.08
N ASP A 31 6.14 7.45 14.97
CA ASP A 31 4.97 8.22 15.37
C ASP A 31 3.77 7.92 14.47
N LEU A 32 3.99 7.81 13.16
CA LEU A 32 2.92 7.46 12.22
C LEU A 32 2.45 6.00 12.38
N CYS A 33 3.35 5.05 12.64
CA CYS A 33 2.97 3.67 12.99
C CYS A 33 2.12 3.65 14.28
N ARG A 34 2.50 4.42 15.30
CA ARG A 34 1.71 4.53 16.54
C ARG A 34 0.30 5.08 16.28
N LEU A 35 0.18 6.06 15.39
CA LEU A 35 -1.10 6.66 15.02
C LEU A 35 -1.98 5.66 14.25
N ILE A 36 -1.41 4.96 13.26
CA ILE A 36 -2.12 3.95 12.46
C ILE A 36 -2.65 2.80 13.32
N ARG A 37 -1.92 2.38 14.36
CA ARG A 37 -2.39 1.34 15.28
C ARG A 37 -3.60 1.77 16.12
N ARG A 38 -3.75 3.08 16.38
CA ARG A 38 -4.79 3.62 17.27
C ARG A 38 -6.02 4.09 16.50
N GLU A 39 -5.83 4.63 15.30
CA GLU A 39 -6.88 5.30 14.55
C GLU A 39 -7.28 4.51 13.30
N ALA A 40 -8.58 4.40 13.05
CA ALA A 40 -9.10 3.72 11.85
C ALA A 40 -8.77 4.45 10.54
N LEU A 41 -8.48 5.76 10.61
CA LEU A 41 -8.14 6.60 9.47
C LEU A 41 -7.06 7.61 9.86
N VAL A 42 -6.01 7.67 9.04
CA VAL A 42 -4.92 8.64 9.19
C VAL A 42 -4.70 9.38 7.87
N VAL A 43 -4.65 10.71 7.94
CA VAL A 43 -4.40 11.57 6.77
C VAL A 43 -3.02 12.22 6.91
N LEU A 44 -2.09 11.84 6.03
CA LEU A 44 -0.76 12.45 5.93
C LEU A 44 -0.75 13.53 4.84
N TYR A 45 -0.54 14.78 5.23
CA TYR A 45 -0.48 15.93 4.30
C TYR A 45 0.81 16.74 4.46
N GLY A 46 1.09 17.60 3.48
CA GLY A 46 2.29 18.45 3.45
C GLY A 46 2.68 18.83 2.03
N LYS A 47 3.59 19.82 1.88
CA LYS A 47 4.05 20.30 0.58
C LYS A 47 4.55 19.16 -0.32
N SER A 48 4.40 19.34 -1.64
CA SER A 48 4.95 18.38 -2.61
C SER A 48 6.47 18.27 -2.43
N GLY A 49 7.03 17.09 -2.70
CA GLY A 49 8.48 16.86 -2.59
C GLY A 49 9.03 16.64 -1.17
N LEU A 50 8.25 16.79 -0.09
CA LEU A 50 8.73 16.54 1.28
C LEU A 50 8.96 15.07 1.65
N GLY A 51 8.76 14.15 0.70
CA GLY A 51 9.03 12.72 0.90
C GLY A 51 7.88 11.92 1.52
N LYS A 52 6.64 12.41 1.49
CA LYS A 52 5.46 11.68 2.03
C LYS A 52 5.33 10.26 1.46
N SER A 53 5.40 10.12 0.14
CA SER A 53 5.34 8.81 -0.51
C SER A 53 6.54 7.93 -0.15
N SER A 54 7.74 8.52 0.01
CA SER A 54 8.91 7.79 0.49
C SER A 54 8.72 7.29 1.93
N LEU A 55 8.16 8.11 2.82
CA LEU A 55 7.85 7.73 4.19
C LEU A 55 6.86 6.56 4.23
N LEU A 56 5.77 6.63 3.46
CA LEU A 56 4.80 5.54 3.37
C LEU A 56 5.45 4.26 2.82
N ASN A 57 6.17 4.36 1.70
CA ASN A 57 6.67 3.17 0.99
C ASN A 57 7.90 2.53 1.63
N ALA A 58 8.84 3.32 2.14
CA ALA A 58 10.14 2.86 2.63
C ALA A 58 10.28 2.95 4.16
N GLY A 59 9.32 3.57 4.84
CA GLY A 59 9.21 3.58 6.30
C GLY A 59 8.05 2.72 6.80
N ILE A 60 6.82 3.09 6.43
CA ILE A 60 5.60 2.51 7.02
C ILE A 60 5.32 1.09 6.52
N VAL A 61 5.28 0.89 5.20
CA VAL A 61 5.04 -0.44 4.60
C VAL A 61 6.01 -1.49 5.13
N PRO A 62 7.35 -1.30 5.09
CA PRO A 62 8.25 -2.33 5.60
C PRO A 62 8.13 -2.54 7.11
N ALA A 63 7.92 -1.48 7.90
CA ALA A 63 7.73 -1.63 9.35
C ALA A 63 6.55 -2.54 9.69
N PHE A 64 5.43 -2.43 8.97
CA PHE A 64 4.27 -3.29 9.17
C PHE A 64 4.45 -4.71 8.59
N LEU A 65 5.19 -4.87 7.49
CA LEU A 65 5.57 -6.18 6.97
C LEU A 65 6.46 -6.94 7.95
N GLU A 66 7.43 -6.25 8.58
CA GLU A 66 8.33 -6.83 9.59
C GLU A 66 7.59 -7.15 10.90
N GLU A 67 6.61 -6.33 11.30
CA GLU A 67 5.77 -6.60 12.46
C GLU A 67 4.84 -7.82 12.27
N GLY A 68 4.37 -8.06 11.03
CA GLY A 68 3.51 -9.18 10.67
C GLY A 68 2.06 -9.09 11.17
N SER A 69 1.71 -8.04 11.91
CA SER A 69 0.35 -7.79 12.40
C SER A 69 -0.60 -7.18 11.36
N TYR A 70 -0.05 -6.62 10.27
CA TYR A 70 -0.80 -6.00 9.19
C TYR A 70 -0.32 -6.51 7.83
N THR A 71 -1.22 -6.52 6.86
CA THR A 71 -0.88 -6.69 5.44
C THR A 71 -1.07 -5.36 4.73
N PRO A 72 0.01 -4.58 4.47
CA PRO A 72 -0.11 -3.31 3.77
C PRO A 72 -0.59 -3.51 2.33
N ILE A 73 -1.54 -2.66 1.91
CA ILE A 73 -2.03 -2.61 0.53
C ILE A 73 -1.85 -1.17 0.04
N VAL A 74 -0.97 -0.99 -0.94
CA VAL A 74 -0.65 0.34 -1.46
C VAL A 74 -1.47 0.59 -2.72
N ILE A 75 -2.36 1.58 -2.65
CA ILE A 75 -3.20 1.97 -3.78
C ILE A 75 -2.86 3.40 -4.18
N ARG A 76 -2.52 3.61 -5.45
CA ARG A 76 -2.20 4.93 -5.98
C ARG A 76 -3.29 5.43 -6.92
N PHE A 77 -4.07 6.38 -6.45
CA PHE A 77 -4.98 7.14 -7.30
C PHE A 77 -4.18 8.22 -8.05
N GLY A 78 -3.87 7.94 -9.32
CA GLY A 78 -3.29 8.97 -10.20
C GLY A 78 -4.30 10.07 -10.52
N ALA A 79 -3.82 11.22 -10.97
CA ALA A 79 -4.69 12.28 -11.52
C ALA A 79 -5.57 11.72 -12.64
N TRP A 80 -6.76 12.30 -12.78
CA TRP A 80 -7.60 12.01 -13.93
C TRP A 80 -6.98 12.60 -15.19
N THR A 81 -7.05 11.85 -16.28
CA THR A 81 -6.65 12.27 -17.62
C THR A 81 -7.76 11.86 -18.58
N GLU A 82 -7.86 12.57 -19.69
CA GLU A 82 -8.80 12.18 -20.75
C GLU A 82 -8.54 10.72 -21.18
N GLY A 83 -9.60 9.94 -21.32
CA GLY A 83 -9.52 8.51 -21.62
C GLY A 83 -9.19 7.58 -20.44
N LYS A 84 -8.98 8.11 -19.22
CA LYS A 84 -8.76 7.26 -18.04
C LYS A 84 -10.05 6.57 -17.62
N THR A 85 -10.09 5.25 -17.74
CA THR A 85 -11.22 4.39 -17.35
C THR A 85 -11.07 3.82 -15.94
N ASP A 86 -9.86 3.82 -15.39
CA ASP A 86 -9.60 3.33 -14.05
C ASP A 86 -10.23 4.23 -12.99
N THR A 87 -11.26 3.70 -12.32
CA THR A 87 -11.91 4.33 -11.19
C THR A 87 -11.18 3.99 -9.89
N PRO A 88 -11.32 4.80 -8.81
CA PRO A 88 -10.81 4.42 -7.50
C PRO A 88 -11.30 3.04 -7.05
N LEU A 89 -12.55 2.69 -7.39
CA LEU A 89 -13.15 1.39 -7.10
C LEU A 89 -12.43 0.26 -7.85
N SER A 90 -12.22 0.39 -9.17
CA SER A 90 -11.55 -0.65 -9.97
C SER A 90 -10.10 -0.84 -9.54
N LEU A 91 -9.37 0.25 -9.27
CA LEU A 91 -8.01 0.21 -8.74
C LEU A 91 -7.94 -0.49 -7.37
N THR A 92 -8.90 -0.20 -6.49
CA THR A 92 -8.95 -0.81 -5.15
C THR A 92 -9.26 -2.30 -5.26
N LYS A 93 -10.23 -2.70 -6.09
CA LYS A 93 -10.54 -4.11 -6.35
C LYS A 93 -9.31 -4.84 -6.89
N ALA A 94 -8.66 -4.29 -7.91
CA ALA A 94 -7.46 -4.88 -8.51
C ALA A 94 -6.36 -5.14 -7.45
N ALA A 95 -6.06 -4.14 -6.62
CA ALA A 95 -5.05 -4.26 -5.56
C ALA A 95 -5.41 -5.29 -4.47
N LEU A 96 -6.71 -5.48 -4.18
CA LEU A 96 -7.16 -6.52 -3.26
C LEU A 96 -7.00 -7.92 -3.87
N THR A 97 -7.26 -8.07 -5.17
CA THR A 97 -7.27 -9.36 -5.88
C THR A 97 -5.90 -9.86 -6.34
N GLU A 98 -4.92 -8.98 -6.56
CA GLU A 98 -3.64 -9.29 -7.22
C GLU A 98 -2.83 -10.43 -6.54
N ALA A 99 -3.10 -10.73 -5.27
CA ALA A 99 -2.26 -11.62 -4.46
C ALA A 99 -2.90 -12.97 -4.05
N PHE A 100 -4.14 -13.30 -4.46
CA PHE A 100 -4.82 -14.49 -3.91
C PHE A 100 -5.52 -15.36 -4.95
N GLN A 101 -5.56 -16.67 -4.65
CA GLN A 101 -6.25 -17.67 -5.45
C GLN A 101 -7.77 -17.43 -5.51
N THR A 102 -8.34 -17.93 -6.60
CA THR A 102 -9.73 -17.75 -7.01
C THR A 102 -10.74 -18.53 -6.14
N ASP A 103 -10.34 -19.64 -5.53
CA ASP A 103 -11.26 -20.54 -4.84
C ASP A 103 -11.17 -20.37 -3.32
N THR A 104 -12.24 -19.87 -2.72
CA THR A 104 -12.35 -19.65 -1.27
C THR A 104 -13.70 -20.12 -0.75
N PHE A 105 -13.79 -20.35 0.55
CA PHE A 105 -15.07 -20.60 1.22
C PHE A 105 -16.14 -19.55 0.86
N LEU A 106 -15.75 -18.28 0.76
CA LEU A 106 -16.67 -17.21 0.36
C LEU A 106 -17.16 -17.34 -1.09
N ALA A 107 -16.35 -17.86 -2.00
CA ALA A 107 -16.77 -18.11 -3.38
C ALA A 107 -17.87 -19.20 -3.47
N ALA A 108 -17.81 -20.21 -2.59
CA ALA A 108 -18.86 -21.21 -2.47
C ALA A 108 -20.13 -20.67 -1.79
N LEU A 109 -19.99 -19.79 -0.78
CA LEU A 109 -21.13 -19.27 -0.01
C LEU A 109 -21.88 -18.14 -0.73
N LEU A 110 -21.16 -17.30 -1.47
CA LEU A 110 -21.68 -16.10 -2.13
C LEU A 110 -21.28 -16.08 -3.62
N PRO A 111 -21.89 -16.96 -4.44
CA PRO A 111 -21.56 -17.03 -5.86
C PRO A 111 -21.97 -15.74 -6.58
N GLY A 112 -21.04 -15.17 -7.35
CA GLY A 112 -21.29 -13.96 -8.15
C GLY A 112 -21.18 -12.63 -7.38
N GLU A 113 -20.86 -12.66 -6.08
CA GLU A 113 -20.65 -11.45 -5.28
C GLU A 113 -19.37 -10.71 -5.71
N ASP A 114 -19.47 -9.40 -5.96
CA ASP A 114 -18.37 -8.56 -6.45
C ASP A 114 -18.24 -7.23 -5.67
N SER A 115 -18.60 -7.23 -4.38
CA SER A 115 -18.39 -6.06 -3.52
C SER A 115 -16.93 -5.91 -3.07
N LEU A 116 -16.53 -4.69 -2.70
CA LEU A 116 -15.21 -4.46 -2.07
C LEU A 116 -15.04 -5.27 -0.78
N TRP A 117 -16.13 -5.41 0.00
CA TRP A 117 -16.13 -6.22 1.21
C TRP A 117 -15.79 -7.67 0.90
N TYR A 118 -16.38 -8.24 -0.15
CA TYR A 118 -16.10 -9.61 -0.58
C TYR A 118 -14.62 -9.79 -0.91
N HIS A 119 -14.05 -8.92 -1.75
CA HIS A 119 -12.62 -8.98 -2.11
C HIS A 119 -11.70 -8.79 -0.90
N ALA A 120 -12.03 -7.87 0.01
CA ALA A 120 -11.26 -7.65 1.23
C ALA A 120 -11.31 -8.85 2.18
N LYS A 121 -12.48 -9.46 2.36
CA LYS A 121 -12.66 -10.65 3.22
C LYS A 121 -12.03 -11.89 2.63
N LYS A 122 -12.12 -12.07 1.31
CA LYS A 122 -11.45 -13.15 0.59
C LYS A 122 -9.93 -13.09 0.82
N ARG A 123 -9.35 -11.90 0.72
CA ARG A 123 -7.94 -11.66 1.08
C ARG A 123 -7.65 -11.95 2.56
N GLN A 124 -8.49 -11.49 3.48
CA GLN A 124 -8.31 -11.72 4.92
C GLN A 124 -8.30 -13.22 5.28
N LEU A 125 -9.12 -14.04 4.62
CA LEU A 125 -9.22 -15.48 4.91
C LEU A 125 -8.10 -16.32 4.30
N ASN A 126 -7.38 -15.77 3.32
CA ASN A 126 -6.32 -16.47 2.57
C ASN A 126 -4.91 -16.01 2.92
N GLY A 127 -4.79 -14.97 3.76
CA GLY A 127 -3.53 -14.35 4.18
C GLY A 127 -3.07 -14.81 5.54
#